data_AF-A0A3S2AHT1-F1
#
_entry.id   AF-A0A3S2AHT1-F1
#
_cell.length_a   1.000
_cell.length_b   1.000
_cell.length_c   1.000
_cell.angle_alpha   90.00
_cell.angle_beta   90.00
_cell.angle_gamma   90.00
#
_symmetry.space_group_name_H-M   'P 1'
#
loop_
_entity.id
_entity.type
_entity.pdbx_description
1 polymer ?
#
loop_
_entity_poly.entity_id
_entity_poly.type
_entity_poly.pdbx_seq_one_letter_code
_entity_poly.pdbx_strand_id
1 'polypeptide(L)'
;TGYAADIIDGPTGDYCRVVGTSNLVLNDNIVDLKQEVVKLMDESVAVANSSEWINSSRPVFVWASEAKVACGKAYGYLKTNYKDEDTLNKCECFHDRMVEYMH
;
A
#
# COMPACT_ATOMS: atom_id res chain seq x y z
N THR A 1 -3.62 15.02 18.27
CA THR A 1 -2.41 14.19 18.35
C THR A 1 -2.39 13.31 17.13
N GLY A 2 -1.62 13.71 16.10
CA GLY A 2 -1.44 12.91 14.90
C GLY A 2 -0.32 11.93 15.15
N TYR A 3 -0.65 10.66 15.33
CA TYR A 3 0.34 9.61 15.27
C TYR A 3 0.58 9.35 13.79
N ALA A 4 1.70 9.85 13.25
CA ALA A 4 2.34 9.14 12.17
C ALA A 4 2.60 7.71 12.68
N ALA A 5 2.55 6.71 11.79
CA ALA A 5 3.00 5.36 12.09
C ALA A 5 4.52 5.37 12.36
N ASP A 6 4.92 5.99 13.47
CA ASP A 6 6.26 5.96 13.99
C ASP A 6 6.46 4.54 14.52
N ILE A 7 7.20 3.78 13.73
CA ILE A 7 8.09 2.69 14.12
C ILE A 7 7.66 2.06 15.45
N ILE A 8 6.66 1.20 15.39
CA ILE A 8 6.40 0.26 16.46
C ILE A 8 7.33 -0.92 16.19
N ASP A 9 8.40 -1.00 16.99
CA ASP A 9 9.21 -2.20 17.26
C ASP A 9 8.32 -3.29 17.87
N GLY A 10 7.35 -3.76 17.08
CA GLY A 10 6.56 -4.97 17.32
C GLY A 10 7.20 -6.13 16.57
N PRO A 11 6.94 -7.39 16.97
CA PRO A 11 7.47 -8.53 16.26
C PRO A 11 7.15 -8.37 14.77
N THR A 12 8.13 -8.64 13.90
CA THR A 12 8.05 -8.58 12.43
C THR A 12 7.06 -9.57 11.82
N GLY A 13 6.10 -10.08 12.61
CA GLY A 13 5.04 -10.99 12.23
C GLY A 13 3.71 -10.25 12.05
N ASP A 14 3.08 -10.53 10.91
CA ASP A 14 1.69 -10.23 10.54
C ASP A 14 1.33 -8.76 10.28
N TYR A 15 1.90 -8.19 9.20
CA TYR A 15 1.54 -6.86 8.69
C TYR A 15 0.17 -6.77 7.99
N CYS A 16 -0.50 -7.90 7.72
CA CYS A 16 -1.78 -7.91 7.02
C CYS A 16 -2.78 -8.94 7.58
N ARG A 17 -4.08 -8.60 7.53
CA ARG A 17 -5.18 -9.49 7.96
C ARG A 17 -5.46 -10.61 6.95
N VAL A 18 -4.90 -10.49 5.74
CA VAL A 18 -4.90 -11.45 4.63
C VAL A 18 -3.50 -12.06 4.58
N VAL A 19 -3.22 -13.07 5.41
CA VAL A 19 -1.86 -13.65 5.59
C VAL A 19 -1.49 -14.51 4.38
N GLY A 20 -1.36 -13.87 3.22
CA GLY A 20 -0.90 -14.45 1.97
C GLY A 20 0.26 -13.63 1.41
N THR A 21 1.11 -14.27 0.62
CA THR A 21 2.10 -13.56 -0.18
C THR A 21 1.36 -12.61 -1.12
N SER A 22 1.77 -11.34 -1.15
CA SER A 22 1.24 -10.38 -2.11
C SER A 22 1.28 -10.95 -3.53
N ASN A 23 0.21 -10.78 -4.31
CA ASN A 23 0.21 -11.18 -5.72
C ASN A 23 1.28 -10.42 -6.50
N LEU A 24 1.58 -9.18 -6.08
CA LEU A 24 2.66 -8.37 -6.65
C LEU A 24 4.02 -9.03 -6.45
N VAL A 25 4.28 -9.63 -5.28
CA VAL A 25 5.56 -10.30 -5.00
C VAL A 25 5.74 -11.54 -5.89
N LEU A 26 4.65 -12.24 -6.18
CA LEU A 26 4.62 -13.43 -7.03
C LEU A 26 4.80 -13.11 -8.53
N ASN A 27 4.68 -11.84 -8.93
CA ASN A 27 4.86 -11.42 -10.32
C ASN A 27 6.36 -11.20 -10.64
N ASP A 28 6.91 -12.04 -11.50
CA ASP A 28 8.32 -11.93 -11.94
C ASP A 28 8.50 -11.04 -13.20
N ASN A 29 7.41 -10.62 -13.85
CA ASN A 29 7.49 -9.66 -14.96
C ASN A 29 7.54 -8.23 -14.40
N ILE A 30 8.74 -7.63 -14.38
CA ILE A 30 8.95 -6.26 -13.89
C ILE A 30 8.11 -5.22 -14.65
N VAL A 31 7.80 -5.42 -15.93
CA VAL A 31 6.98 -4.46 -16.69
C VAL A 31 5.53 -4.49 -16.17
N ASP A 32 4.97 -5.68 -16.02
CA ASP A 32 3.61 -5.87 -15.51
C ASP A 32 3.53 -5.43 -14.05
N LEU A 33 4.50 -5.80 -13.23
CA LEU A 33 4.60 -5.42 -11.82
C LEU A 33 4.65 -3.89 -11.64
N LYS A 34 5.37 -3.17 -12.51
CA LYS A 34 5.36 -1.69 -12.50
C LYS A 34 3.98 -1.14 -12.78
N GLN A 35 3.25 -1.71 -13.75
CA GLN A 35 1.90 -1.28 -14.10
C GLN A 35 0.92 -1.53 -12.95
N GLU A 36 0.99 -2.70 -12.32
CA GLU A 36 0.16 -3.06 -11.17
C GLU A 36 0.42 -2.14 -9.98
N VAL A 37 1.68 -1.93 -9.60
CA VAL A 37 2.04 -1.02 -8.50
C VAL A 37 1.56 0.41 -8.77
N VAL A 38 1.71 0.91 -10.01
CA VAL A 38 1.23 2.25 -10.38
C VAL A 38 -0.28 2.33 -10.31
N LYS A 39 -1.01 1.29 -10.75
CA LYS A 39 -2.47 1.24 -10.64
C LYS A 39 -2.92 1.36 -9.18
N LEU A 40 -2.38 0.54 -8.29
CA LEU A 40 -2.74 0.59 -6.85
C LEU A 40 -2.37 1.94 -6.23
N MET A 41 -1.23 2.51 -6.62
CA MET A 41 -0.80 3.83 -6.19
C MET A 41 -1.80 4.91 -6.64
N ASP A 42 -2.20 4.93 -7.90
CA ASP A 42 -3.11 5.94 -8.46
C ASP A 42 -4.50 5.87 -7.82
N GLU A 43 -5.02 4.66 -7.60
CA GLU A 43 -6.28 4.44 -6.87
C GLU A 43 -6.18 4.98 -5.43
N SER A 44 -5.07 4.68 -4.74
CA SER A 44 -4.80 5.17 -3.38
C SER A 44 -4.67 6.69 -3.33
N VAL A 45 -4.02 7.30 -4.33
CA VAL A 45 -3.92 8.76 -4.48
C VAL A 45 -5.30 9.39 -4.67
N ALA A 46 -6.15 8.79 -5.51
CA ALA A 46 -7.49 9.29 -5.76
C ALA A 46 -8.34 9.25 -4.47
N VAL A 47 -8.28 8.14 -3.72
CA VAL A 47 -8.99 7.99 -2.44
C VAL A 47 -8.46 8.97 -1.40
N ALA A 48 -7.14 9.10 -1.25
CA ALA A 48 -6.52 10.01 -0.29
C ALA A 48 -6.80 11.50 -0.58
N ASN A 49 -7.15 11.85 -1.82
CA ASN A 49 -7.52 13.21 -2.22
C ASN A 49 -9.05 13.47 -2.22
N SER A 50 -9.87 12.46 -1.93
CA SER A 50 -11.33 12.60 -1.92
C SER A 50 -11.82 13.20 -0.60
N SER A 51 -12.63 14.26 -0.67
CA SER A 51 -13.23 14.90 0.51
C SER A 51 -14.18 13.98 1.27
N GLU A 52 -14.75 12.96 0.61
CA GLU A 52 -15.56 11.91 1.22
C GLU A 52 -14.76 11.12 2.25
N TRP A 53 -13.55 10.70 1.89
CA TRP A 53 -12.70 9.85 2.72
C TRP A 53 -11.86 10.65 3.71
N ILE A 54 -11.38 11.84 3.31
CA ILE A 54 -10.61 12.74 4.19
C ILE A 54 -11.42 13.15 5.43
N ASN A 55 -12.71 13.43 5.27
CA ASN A 55 -13.57 13.87 6.37
C ASN A 55 -14.29 12.70 7.07
N SER A 56 -14.00 11.46 6.68
CA SER A 56 -14.60 10.27 7.27
C SER A 56 -13.93 9.92 8.60
N SER A 57 -14.69 9.35 9.53
CA SER A 57 -14.12 8.70 10.73
C SER A 57 -13.58 7.30 10.44
N ARG A 58 -13.86 6.76 9.24
CA ARG A 58 -13.34 5.46 8.80
C ARG A 58 -11.85 5.59 8.47
N PRO A 59 -11.04 4.55 8.68
CA PRO A 59 -9.60 4.62 8.47
C PRO A 59 -9.19 4.60 6.98
N VAL A 60 -10.12 4.78 6.04
CA VAL A 60 -9.87 4.75 4.58
C VAL A 60 -8.76 5.73 4.18
N PHE A 61 -8.84 6.98 4.66
CA PHE A 61 -7.83 8.00 4.34
C PHE A 61 -6.42 7.60 4.83
N VAL A 62 -6.33 6.98 6.00
CA VAL A 62 -5.05 6.52 6.57
C VAL A 62 -4.48 5.43 5.67
N TRP A 63 -5.26 4.38 5.38
CA TRP A 63 -4.78 3.28 4.53
C TRP A 63 -4.48 3.71 3.10
N ALA A 64 -5.27 4.61 2.52
CA ALA A 64 -4.98 5.21 1.22
C ALA A 64 -3.66 5.99 1.23
N SER A 65 -3.38 6.74 2.30
CA SER A 65 -2.14 7.50 2.43
C SER A 65 -0.92 6.59 2.59
N GLU A 66 -1.04 5.54 3.41
CA GLU A 66 0.01 4.54 3.59
C GLU A 66 0.26 3.74 2.31
N ALA A 67 -0.81 3.32 1.61
CA ALA A 67 -0.74 2.61 0.33
C ALA A 67 -0.05 3.45 -0.74
N LYS A 68 -0.43 4.72 -0.88
CA LYS A 68 0.24 5.67 -1.77
C LYS A 68 1.75 5.72 -1.51
N VAL A 69 2.18 5.78 -0.25
CA VAL A 69 3.61 5.85 0.11
C VAL A 69 4.32 4.52 -0.17
N ALA A 70 3.73 3.39 0.23
CA ALA A 70 4.31 2.06 0.03
C ALA A 70 4.45 1.73 -1.46
N CYS A 71 3.38 1.92 -2.25
CA CYS A 71 3.41 1.71 -3.69
C CYS A 71 4.37 2.68 -4.40
N GLY A 72 4.47 3.94 -3.94
CA GLY A 72 5.45 4.89 -4.47
C GLY A 72 6.90 4.43 -4.24
N LYS A 73 7.21 3.88 -3.05
CA LYS A 73 8.53 3.29 -2.75
C LYS A 73 8.79 2.06 -3.60
N ALA A 74 7.83 1.13 -3.69
CA ALA A 74 7.92 -0.06 -4.51
C ALA A 74 8.19 0.31 -5.98
N TYR A 75 7.44 1.25 -6.53
CA TYR A 75 7.68 1.76 -7.89
C TYR A 75 9.09 2.36 -8.05
N GLY A 76 9.57 3.10 -7.05
CA GLY A 76 10.94 3.61 -7.00
C GLY A 76 12.00 2.50 -7.11
N TYR A 77 11.86 1.42 -6.34
CA TYR A 77 12.74 0.25 -6.42
C TYR A 77 12.66 -0.48 -7.75
N LEU A 78 11.45 -0.65 -8.29
CA LEU A 78 11.25 -1.29 -9.59
C LEU A 78 11.91 -0.50 -10.73
N LYS A 79 12.01 0.83 -10.64
CA LYS A 79 12.75 1.64 -11.61
C LYS A 79 14.25 1.31 -11.66
N THR A 80 14.82 0.77 -10.59
CA THR A 80 16.20 0.25 -10.56
C THR A 80 16.26 -1.26 -10.80
N ASN A 81 15.17 -1.89 -11.24
CA ASN A 81 14.99 -3.34 -11.39
C ASN A 81 15.22 -4.13 -10.09
N TYR A 82 15.02 -3.49 -8.93
CA TYR A 82 15.08 -4.14 -7.64
C TYR A 82 13.66 -4.46 -7.17
N LYS A 83 13.40 -5.74 -6.89
CA LYS A 83 12.11 -6.23 -6.40
C LYS A 83 12.16 -6.29 -4.87
N ASP A 84 11.80 -5.20 -4.22
CA ASP A 84 11.76 -5.13 -2.76
C ASP A 84 10.45 -5.73 -2.24
N GLU A 85 10.53 -6.96 -1.75
CA GLU A 85 9.34 -7.74 -1.36
C GLU A 85 8.57 -7.10 -0.20
N ASP A 86 9.25 -6.46 0.76
CA ASP A 86 8.60 -5.79 1.90
C ASP A 86 7.74 -4.61 1.44
N THR A 87 8.27 -3.73 0.58
CA THR A 87 7.47 -2.60 0.07
C THR A 87 6.37 -3.03 -0.89
N LEU A 88 6.55 -4.09 -1.66
CA LEU A 88 5.48 -4.69 -2.49
C LEU A 88 4.36 -5.27 -1.63
N ASN A 89 4.71 -6.05 -0.60
CA ASN A 89 3.73 -6.58 0.36
C ASN A 89 2.95 -5.46 1.05
N LYS A 90 3.63 -4.39 1.47
CA LYS A 90 2.98 -3.21 2.08
C LYS A 90 2.08 -2.47 1.09
N CYS A 91 2.50 -2.33 -0.16
CA CYS A 91 1.72 -1.66 -1.20
C CYS A 91 0.34 -2.31 -1.39
N GLU A 92 0.31 -3.63 -1.67
CA GLU A 92 -0.95 -4.35 -1.86
C GLU A 92 -1.75 -4.42 -0.54
N CYS A 93 -1.09 -4.74 0.58
CA CYS A 93 -1.76 -4.85 1.88
C CYS A 93 -2.49 -3.57 2.29
N PHE A 94 -1.84 -2.41 2.16
CA PHE A 94 -2.45 -1.14 2.56
C PHE A 94 -3.55 -0.73 1.59
N HIS A 95 -3.42 -1.04 0.30
CA HIS A 95 -4.48 -0.84 -0.68
C HIS A 95 -5.70 -1.72 -0.36
N ASP A 96 -5.50 -3.01 -0.08
CA ASP A 96 -6.58 -3.93 0.29
C ASP A 96 -7.31 -3.45 1.54
N ARG A 97 -6.59 -2.96 2.56
CA ARG A 97 -7.23 -2.37 3.75
C ARG A 97 -8.01 -1.11 3.42
N MET A 98 -7.47 -0.24 2.56
CA MET A 98 -8.20 0.93 2.08
C MET A 98 -9.54 0.49 1.46
N VAL A 99 -9.53 -0.49 0.56
CA VAL A 99 -10.73 -1.03 -0.08
C VAL A 99 -11.67 -1.70 0.92
N GLU A 100 -11.16 -2.51 1.86
CA GLU A 100 -11.94 -3.16 2.94
C GLU A 100 -12.74 -2.12 3.72
N TYR A 101 -12.10 -1.00 4.10
CA TYR A 101 -12.75 0.05 4.86
C TYR A 101 -13.60 1.01 4.02
N MET A 102 -13.67 0.86 2.70
CA MET A 102 -14.59 1.63 1.86
C MET A 102 -16.00 1.02 1.84
N HIS A 103 -16.12 -0.29 2.11
CA HIS A 103 -17.37 -1.05 2.19
C HIS A 103 -17.91 -1.10 3.62
#